data_AF-A0A968W743-F1
#
_entry.id   AF-A0A968W743-F1
#
_cell.length_a   1.000
_cell.length_b   1.000
_cell.length_c   1.000
_cell.angle_alpha   90.00
_cell.angle_beta   90.00
_cell.angle_gamma   90.00
#
_symmetry.space_group_name_H-M   'P 1'
#
loop_
_entity.id
_entity.type
_entity.pdbx_description
1 polymer ?
#
loop_
_entity_poly.entity_id
_entity_poly.type
_entity_poly.pdbx_seq_one_letter_code
_entity_poly.pdbx_strand_id
1 'polypeptide(L)'
;MKAIVSDVEILKSIEPCCVSSYLKSKGWHERTRVPNEVSGWTRDTFASDKLKIYIPLDPSFDDYPRRMYEVIEVLELAENRSQLDILSELITIVHNVTVQGVVMQIDTPLSEHLNGEVTLVGVVVDKLRKIKIELNNHDYILAIKAYQERLIITCQGDLIKDRDAFVLKNPSNITLENI
;
A
#
# COMPACT_ATOMS: atom_id res chain seq x y z
N MET A 1 0.16 -5.26 22.05
CA MET A 1 1.53 -5.28 21.48
C MET A 1 1.50 -4.36 20.28
N LYS A 2 2.35 -3.33 20.21
CA LYS A 2 2.41 -2.43 19.05
C LYS A 2 3.36 -3.05 18.04
N ALA A 3 2.86 -3.48 16.88
CA ALA A 3 3.68 -4.11 15.87
C ALA A 3 4.71 -3.11 15.34
N ILE A 4 5.98 -3.54 15.30
CA ILE A 4 7.09 -2.76 14.75
C ILE A 4 7.31 -3.27 13.32
N VAL A 5 7.41 -2.37 12.36
CA VAL A 5 7.69 -2.71 10.96
C VAL A 5 9.19 -2.91 10.82
N SER A 6 9.62 -4.14 10.54
CA SER A 6 11.04 -4.48 10.33
C SER A 6 11.30 -5.22 9.01
N ASP A 7 10.28 -5.41 8.18
CA ASP A 7 10.42 -6.07 6.89
C ASP A 7 11.16 -5.15 5.90
N VAL A 8 12.36 -5.59 5.52
CA VAL A 8 13.29 -4.82 4.68
C VAL A 8 12.71 -4.58 3.29
N GLU A 9 12.02 -5.56 2.71
CA GLU A 9 11.47 -5.46 1.35
C GLU A 9 10.33 -4.44 1.31
N ILE A 10 9.48 -4.42 2.34
CA ILE A 10 8.41 -3.44 2.47
C ILE A 10 8.96 -2.03 2.67
N LEU A 11 9.96 -1.86 3.54
CA LEU A 11 10.58 -0.55 3.78
C LEU A 11 11.29 -0.03 2.52
N LYS A 12 11.88 -0.93 1.72
CA LYS A 12 12.51 -0.62 0.44
C LYS A 12 11.50 -0.21 -0.63
N SER A 13 10.25 -0.67 -0.56
CA SER A 13 9.21 -0.35 -1.56
C SER A 13 8.53 1.01 -1.33
N ILE A 14 8.77 1.68 -0.20
CA ILE A 14 8.23 3.01 0.08
C ILE A 14 8.90 4.02 -0.83
N GLU A 15 8.14 4.74 -1.65
CA GLU A 15 8.69 5.76 -2.54
C GLU A 15 8.89 7.12 -1.82
N PRO A 16 10.03 7.82 -1.99
CA PRO A 16 10.30 9.09 -1.30
C PRO A 16 9.28 10.20 -1.62
N CYS A 17 8.75 10.20 -2.85
CA CYS A 17 7.74 11.15 -3.30
C CYS A 17 6.40 10.95 -2.58
N CYS A 18 6.06 9.73 -2.21
CA CYS A 18 4.85 9.37 -1.46
C CYS A 18 4.96 9.85 -0.02
N VAL A 19 6.10 9.64 0.62
CA VAL A 19 6.41 10.22 1.93
C VAL A 19 6.30 11.74 1.88
N SER A 20 6.91 12.38 0.90
CA SER A 20 6.86 13.84 0.74
C SER A 20 5.43 14.36 0.58
N SER A 21 4.60 13.68 -0.22
CA SER A 21 3.20 14.05 -0.45
C SER A 21 2.36 13.85 0.81
N TYR A 22 2.59 12.75 1.53
CA TYR A 22 1.96 12.47 2.81
C TYR A 22 2.30 13.56 3.84
N LEU A 23 3.59 13.87 4.01
CA LEU A 23 4.06 14.93 4.91
C LEU A 23 3.39 16.28 4.62
N LYS A 24 3.36 16.70 3.35
CA LYS A 24 2.65 17.94 2.94
C LYS A 24 1.18 17.91 3.36
N SER A 25 0.47 16.80 3.09
CA SER A 25 -0.95 16.65 3.46
C SER A 25 -1.19 16.71 4.97
N LYS A 26 -0.19 16.38 5.79
CA LYS A 26 -0.22 16.41 7.25
C LYS A 26 0.37 17.69 7.86
N GLY A 27 0.58 18.73 7.04
CA GLY A 27 1.05 20.04 7.49
C GLY A 27 2.53 20.11 7.83
N TRP A 28 3.34 19.14 7.38
CA TRP A 28 4.79 19.27 7.43
C TRP A 28 5.30 20.17 6.30
N HIS A 29 6.41 20.84 6.57
CA HIS A 29 7.05 21.76 5.64
C HIS A 29 8.48 21.32 5.36
N GLU A 30 8.84 21.26 4.08
CA GLU A 30 10.23 21.08 3.66
C GLU A 30 11.03 22.32 4.04
N ARG A 31 12.13 22.13 4.77
CA ARG A 31 13.03 23.21 5.22
C ARG A 31 14.38 23.17 4.54
N THR A 32 14.86 21.97 4.21
CA THR A 32 16.17 21.75 3.58
C THR A 32 16.08 20.68 2.51
N ARG A 33 16.87 20.81 1.45
CA ARG A 33 16.97 19.78 0.42
C ARG A 33 18.38 19.73 -0.14
N VAL A 34 18.95 18.53 -0.18
CA VAL A 34 20.11 18.21 -1.00
C VAL A 34 19.59 17.42 -2.20
N PRO A 35 19.73 17.93 -3.44
CA PRO A 35 19.20 17.28 -4.63
C PRO A 35 19.63 15.81 -4.71
N ASN A 36 18.68 14.92 -5.03
CA ASN A 36 18.87 13.47 -5.18
C ASN A 36 19.39 12.72 -3.94
N GLU A 37 19.69 13.39 -2.83
CA GLU A 37 20.22 12.73 -1.63
C GLU A 37 19.19 12.71 -0.50
N VAL A 38 18.77 13.89 -0.03
CA VAL A 38 17.92 13.99 1.17
C VAL A 38 17.03 15.22 1.15
N SER A 39 15.81 15.06 1.67
CA SER A 39 14.89 16.16 1.94
C SER A 39 14.54 16.20 3.44
N GLY A 40 14.69 17.38 4.06
CA GLY A 40 14.51 17.59 5.50
C GLY A 40 13.22 18.38 5.79
N TRP A 41 12.41 17.83 6.70
CA TRP A 41 11.05 18.29 6.99
C TRP A 41 10.86 18.59 8.47
N THR A 42 10.03 19.59 8.75
CA THR A 42 9.60 19.95 10.11
C THR A 42 8.11 20.23 10.14
N ARG A 43 7.47 19.99 11.29
CA ARG A 43 6.10 20.45 11.56
C ARG A 43 6.13 21.51 12.64
N ASP A 44 5.33 22.57 12.48
CA ASP A 44 5.38 23.73 13.37
C ASP A 44 4.64 23.52 14.73
N THR A 45 4.30 22.27 15.08
CA THR A 45 3.49 21.93 16.26
C THR A 45 4.27 21.18 17.34
N PHE A 46 4.02 21.64 18.58
CA PHE A 46 4.43 21.18 19.92
C PHE A 46 5.79 21.66 20.47
N ALA A 47 5.67 22.25 21.67
CA ALA A 47 6.65 23.06 22.40
C ALA A 47 7.75 22.24 23.11
N SER A 48 8.09 21.05 22.62
CA SER A 48 9.22 20.27 23.12
C SER A 48 9.82 19.51 21.94
N ASP A 49 11.00 19.97 21.49
CA ASP A 49 11.78 19.47 20.36
C ASP A 49 11.03 19.40 19.02
N LYS A 50 11.40 20.30 18.10
CA LYS A 50 10.91 20.28 16.72
C LYS A 50 11.30 18.94 16.09
N LEU A 51 10.35 18.01 15.97
CA LEU A 51 10.56 16.76 15.27
C LEU A 51 11.03 17.05 13.84
N LYS A 52 12.03 16.28 13.40
CA LYS A 52 12.62 16.39 12.07
C LYS A 52 12.53 15.05 11.38
N ILE A 53 12.13 15.09 10.11
CA ILE A 53 12.12 13.92 9.24
C ILE A 53 13.12 14.18 8.12
N TYR A 54 14.00 13.21 7.88
CA TYR A 54 14.90 13.21 6.75
C TYR A 54 14.48 12.08 5.81
N ILE A 55 13.97 12.46 4.63
CA ILE A 55 13.58 11.51 3.59
C ILE A 55 14.81 11.27 2.70
N PRO A 56 15.35 10.04 2.63
CA PRO A 56 16.36 9.70 1.63
C PRO A 56 15.69 9.71 0.23
N LEU A 57 16.30 10.38 -0.73
CA LEU A 57 15.73 10.56 -2.08
C LEU A 57 16.26 9.55 -3.10
N ASP A 58 17.30 8.79 -2.75
CA ASP A 58 17.88 7.73 -3.58
C ASP A 58 17.63 6.35 -2.93
N PRO A 59 16.70 5.55 -3.48
CA PRO A 59 16.41 4.19 -3.00
C PRO A 59 17.52 3.16 -3.24
N SER A 60 18.58 3.51 -3.98
CA SER A 60 19.68 2.58 -4.27
C SER A 60 20.67 2.41 -3.11
N PHE A 61 20.63 3.28 -2.10
CA PHE A 61 21.51 3.17 -0.93
C PHE A 61 21.17 1.97 -0.04
N ASP A 62 22.21 1.28 0.45
CA ASP A 62 22.06 0.09 1.30
C ASP A 62 21.31 0.35 2.61
N ASP A 63 21.43 1.57 3.16
CA ASP A 63 20.77 1.96 4.42
C ASP A 63 19.37 2.57 4.22
N TYR A 64 18.87 2.61 2.98
CA TYR A 64 17.56 3.15 2.65
C TYR A 64 16.41 2.54 3.49
N PRO A 65 16.29 1.21 3.66
CA PRO A 65 15.23 0.62 4.47
C PRO A 65 15.27 1.10 5.92
N ARG A 66 16.47 1.22 6.50
CA ARG A 66 16.66 1.75 7.86
C ARG A 66 16.24 3.21 7.95
N ARG A 67 16.58 4.03 6.97
CA ARG A 67 16.17 5.45 6.93
C ARG A 67 14.67 5.60 6.80
N MET A 68 14.00 4.74 6.02
CA MET A 68 12.54 4.73 5.95
C MET A 68 11.89 4.25 7.25
N TYR A 69 12.51 3.32 7.98
CA TYR A 69 12.06 2.97 9.34
C TYR A 69 12.13 4.19 10.27
N GLU A 70 13.23 4.94 10.27
CA GLU A 70 13.41 6.16 11.09
C GLU A 70 12.34 7.22 10.77
N VAL A 71 11.97 7.37 9.48
CA VAL A 71 10.85 8.24 9.06
C VAL A 71 9.53 7.80 9.70
N ILE A 72 9.21 6.50 9.66
CA ILE A 72 7.97 5.96 10.23
C ILE A 72 7.95 6.12 11.75
N GLU A 73 9.08 5.90 12.43
CA GLU A 73 9.21 6.08 13.89
C GLU A 73 8.91 7.53 14.32
N VAL A 74 9.45 8.52 13.58
CA VAL A 74 9.14 9.93 13.86
C VAL A 74 7.66 10.25 13.60
N LEU A 75 7.08 9.70 12.52
CA LEU A 75 5.65 9.85 12.24
C LEU A 75 4.76 9.21 13.30
N GLU A 76 5.17 8.04 13.82
CA GLU A 76 4.48 7.33 14.89
C GLU A 76 4.37 8.20 16.14
N LEU A 77 5.48 8.82 16.54
CA LEU A 77 5.55 9.77 17.66
C LEU A 77 4.73 11.03 17.37
N ALA A 78 4.87 11.61 16.17
CA ALA A 78 4.22 12.86 15.80
C ALA A 78 2.70 12.74 15.65
N GLU A 79 2.19 11.57 15.25
CA GLU A 79 0.78 11.35 14.97
C GLU A 79 0.06 10.53 16.04
N ASN A 80 0.79 9.91 16.97
CA ASN A 80 0.27 8.96 17.95
C ASN A 80 -0.56 7.84 17.29
N ARG A 81 -0.04 7.28 16.20
CA ARG A 81 -0.63 6.19 15.41
C ARG A 81 0.26 4.96 15.43
N SER A 82 -0.21 3.83 14.91
CA SER A 82 0.64 2.63 14.74
C SER A 82 1.53 2.76 13.51
N GLN A 83 2.67 2.08 13.50
CA GLN A 83 3.54 2.05 12.31
C GLN A 83 2.83 1.42 11.10
N LEU A 84 2.04 0.37 11.30
CA LEU A 84 1.23 -0.25 10.24
C LEU A 84 0.18 0.71 9.66
N ASP A 85 -0.46 1.51 10.51
CA ASP A 85 -1.43 2.52 10.07
C ASP A 85 -0.79 3.62 9.22
N ILE A 86 0.46 3.99 9.51
CA ILE A 86 1.22 4.97 8.74
C ILE A 86 1.70 4.33 7.44
N LEU A 87 2.30 3.14 7.52
CA LEU A 87 2.83 2.39 6.39
C LEU A 87 1.77 2.14 5.31
N SER A 88 0.56 1.75 5.71
CA SER A 88 -0.57 1.54 4.81
C SER A 88 -1.08 2.80 4.09
N GLU A 89 -0.64 4.00 4.50
CA GLU A 89 -0.88 5.24 3.76
C GLU A 89 0.27 5.57 2.79
N LEU A 90 1.50 5.14 3.13
CA LEU A 90 2.73 5.42 2.39
C LEU A 90 3.01 4.45 1.24
N ILE A 91 2.54 3.21 1.34
CA ILE A 91 2.75 2.20 0.30
C ILE A 91 2.00 2.57 -0.97
N THR A 92 2.73 2.56 -2.09
CA THR A 92 2.18 2.70 -3.44
C THR A 92 2.32 1.44 -4.26
N ILE A 93 3.39 0.68 -4.10
CA ILE A 93 3.62 -0.54 -4.86
C ILE A 93 4.10 -1.63 -3.90
N VAL A 94 3.51 -2.82 -4.02
CA VAL A 94 3.97 -4.05 -3.36
C VAL A 94 4.02 -5.15 -4.40
N HIS A 95 5.20 -5.70 -4.63
CA HIS A 95 5.40 -6.74 -5.63
C HIS A 95 5.10 -8.13 -5.07
N ASN A 96 4.58 -9.00 -5.93
CA ASN A 96 4.40 -10.42 -5.65
C ASN A 96 3.69 -10.74 -4.31
N VAL A 97 2.64 -9.97 -3.99
CA VAL A 97 1.89 -10.12 -2.75
C VAL A 97 0.67 -11.01 -2.96
N THR A 98 0.37 -11.84 -1.97
CA THR A 98 -0.90 -12.56 -1.88
C THR A 98 -1.92 -11.68 -1.17
N VAL A 99 -3.05 -11.44 -1.81
CA VAL A 99 -4.19 -10.75 -1.23
C VAL A 99 -5.36 -11.72 -1.08
N GLN A 100 -6.04 -11.61 0.04
CA GLN A 100 -7.27 -12.34 0.32
C GLN A 100 -8.40 -11.34 0.53
N GLY A 101 -9.56 -11.64 -0.03
CA GLY A 101 -10.71 -10.75 0.10
C GLY A 101 -12.02 -11.35 -0.36
N VAL A 102 -13.06 -10.55 -0.24
CA VAL A 102 -14.40 -10.89 -0.75
C VAL A 102 -14.66 -10.11 -2.03
N VAL A 103 -15.28 -10.77 -3.01
CA VAL A 103 -15.75 -10.09 -4.21
C VAL A 103 -16.95 -9.22 -3.87
N MET A 104 -16.89 -7.93 -4.21
CA MET A 104 -17.94 -6.95 -3.93
C MET A 104 -18.66 -6.47 -5.17
N GLN A 105 -17.97 -6.42 -6.32
CA GLN A 105 -18.55 -6.03 -7.60
C GLN A 105 -17.84 -6.79 -8.72
N ILE A 106 -18.61 -7.15 -9.74
CA ILE A 106 -18.13 -7.77 -10.98
C ILE A 106 -18.72 -6.95 -12.11
N ASP A 107 -17.86 -6.37 -12.94
CA ASP A 107 -18.32 -5.65 -14.12
C ASP A 107 -18.71 -6.65 -15.22
N THR A 108 -19.84 -6.37 -15.88
CA THR A 108 -20.35 -7.19 -16.97
C THR A 108 -19.39 -7.12 -18.17
N PRO A 109 -19.05 -8.25 -18.82
CA PRO A 109 -18.18 -8.23 -19.99
C PRO A 109 -18.83 -7.41 -21.10
N LEU A 110 -18.07 -6.51 -21.72
CA LEU A 110 -18.52 -5.75 -22.91
C LEU A 110 -18.39 -6.57 -24.21
N SER A 111 -17.82 -7.77 -24.14
CA SER A 111 -17.50 -8.61 -25.29
C SER A 111 -17.94 -10.05 -25.11
N GLU A 112 -17.86 -10.86 -26.17
CA GLU A 112 -18.13 -12.31 -26.10
C GLU A 112 -17.11 -13.07 -25.24
N HIS A 113 -15.98 -12.44 -24.89
CA HIS A 113 -14.99 -13.04 -24.01
C HIS A 113 -15.38 -12.86 -22.54
N LEU A 114 -15.18 -13.91 -21.74
CA LEU A 114 -15.40 -13.90 -20.30
C LEU A 114 -14.28 -13.12 -19.61
N ASN A 115 -14.32 -11.79 -19.69
CA ASN A 115 -13.38 -10.89 -19.04
C ASN A 115 -14.09 -9.71 -18.37
N GLY A 116 -13.40 -9.09 -17.42
CA GLY A 116 -13.86 -7.84 -16.84
C GLY A 116 -13.12 -7.45 -15.58
N GLU A 117 -13.38 -6.21 -15.16
CA GLU A 117 -12.91 -5.68 -13.89
C GLU A 117 -13.73 -6.30 -12.75
N VAL A 118 -13.01 -6.82 -11.76
CA VAL A 118 -13.58 -7.29 -10.49
C VAL A 118 -13.08 -6.39 -9.38
N THR A 119 -13.96 -6.03 -8.47
CA THR A 119 -13.62 -5.33 -7.24
C THR A 119 -13.70 -6.28 -6.06
N LEU A 120 -12.58 -6.38 -5.35
CA LEU A 120 -12.45 -7.06 -4.07
C LEU A 120 -12.41 -6.04 -2.93
N VAL A 121 -12.84 -6.47 -1.75
CA VAL A 121 -12.45 -5.85 -0.48
C VAL A 121 -11.62 -6.86 0.28
N GLY A 122 -10.35 -6.53 0.51
CA GLY A 122 -9.36 -7.42 1.13
C GLY A 122 -8.42 -6.68 2.06
N VAL A 123 -7.62 -7.42 2.81
CA VAL A 123 -6.64 -6.85 3.75
C VAL A 123 -5.35 -6.51 3.01
N VAL A 124 -4.96 -5.24 3.05
CA VAL A 124 -3.69 -4.73 2.54
C VAL A 124 -3.01 -3.98 3.68
N VAL A 125 -1.90 -4.53 4.19
CA VAL A 125 -1.10 -3.92 5.26
C VAL A 125 -1.99 -3.57 6.46
N ASP A 126 -2.67 -4.58 6.98
CA ASP A 126 -3.56 -4.51 8.16
C ASP A 126 -4.79 -3.60 8.02
N LYS A 127 -5.12 -3.16 6.79
CA LYS A 127 -6.34 -2.39 6.52
C LYS A 127 -7.18 -3.02 5.44
N LEU A 128 -8.50 -2.97 5.63
CA LEU A 128 -9.45 -3.29 4.57
C LEU A 128 -9.38 -2.22 3.47
N ARG A 129 -9.06 -2.64 2.27
CA ARG A 129 -8.91 -1.78 1.09
C ARG A 129 -9.69 -2.34 -0.09
N LYS A 130 -10.15 -1.43 -0.94
CA LYS A 130 -10.71 -1.77 -2.24
C LYS A 130 -9.57 -2.18 -3.17
N ILE A 131 -9.68 -3.35 -3.81
CA ILE A 131 -8.70 -3.88 -4.75
C ILE A 131 -9.42 -4.15 -6.07
N LYS A 132 -8.96 -3.54 -7.16
CA LYS A 132 -9.44 -3.76 -8.53
C LYS A 132 -8.51 -4.75 -9.22
N ILE A 133 -9.08 -5.69 -9.95
CA ILE A 133 -8.35 -6.74 -10.65
C ILE A 133 -9.02 -7.00 -12.00
N GLU A 134 -8.25 -7.06 -13.07
CA GLU A 134 -8.75 -7.45 -14.38
C GLU A 134 -8.57 -8.97 -14.53
N LEU A 135 -9.68 -9.69 -14.70
CA LEU A 135 -9.66 -11.16 -14.82
C LEU A 135 -10.19 -11.60 -16.17
N ASN A 136 -9.73 -12.77 -16.63
CA ASN A 136 -10.16 -13.37 -17.88
C ASN A 136 -10.43 -14.86 -17.73
N ASN A 137 -11.25 -15.39 -18.64
CA ASN A 137 -11.55 -16.80 -18.83
C ASN A 137 -11.91 -17.49 -17.50
N HIS A 138 -11.08 -18.46 -17.09
CA HIS A 138 -11.29 -19.26 -15.89
C HIS A 138 -11.32 -18.41 -14.61
N ASP A 139 -10.40 -17.46 -14.48
CA ASP A 139 -10.27 -16.66 -13.26
C ASP A 139 -11.48 -15.74 -13.08
N TYR A 140 -12.03 -15.23 -14.18
CA TYR A 140 -13.27 -14.45 -14.16
C TYR A 140 -14.47 -15.29 -13.70
N ILE A 141 -14.56 -16.54 -14.14
CA ILE A 141 -15.59 -17.49 -13.68
C ILE A 141 -15.45 -17.77 -12.18
N LEU A 142 -14.21 -17.96 -11.69
CA LEU A 142 -13.96 -18.14 -10.25
C LEU A 142 -14.42 -16.93 -9.44
N ALA A 143 -14.18 -15.70 -9.92
CA ALA A 143 -14.66 -14.49 -9.27
C ALA A 143 -16.20 -14.41 -9.23
N ILE A 144 -16.89 -14.79 -10.31
CA ILE A 144 -18.36 -14.90 -10.32
C ILE A 144 -18.84 -15.89 -9.26
N LYS A 145 -18.23 -17.07 -9.21
CA LYS A 145 -18.57 -18.08 -8.20
C LYS A 145 -18.35 -17.54 -6.78
N ALA A 146 -17.20 -16.91 -6.52
CA ALA A 146 -16.88 -16.31 -5.22
C ALA A 146 -17.92 -15.27 -4.80
N TYR A 147 -18.36 -14.42 -5.73
CA TYR A 147 -19.38 -13.41 -5.46
C TYR A 147 -20.75 -14.03 -5.13
N GLN A 148 -21.19 -15.02 -5.91
CA GLN A 148 -22.49 -15.68 -5.75
C GLN A 148 -22.55 -16.52 -4.48
N GLU A 149 -21.49 -17.25 -4.18
CA GLU A 149 -21.41 -18.17 -3.03
C GLU A 149 -20.81 -17.51 -1.77
N ARG A 150 -20.43 -16.23 -1.84
CA ARG A 150 -19.78 -15.48 -0.75
C ARG A 150 -18.49 -16.14 -0.23
N LEU A 151 -17.71 -16.71 -1.13
CA LEU A 151 -16.43 -17.34 -0.81
C LEU A 151 -15.30 -16.31 -0.74
N ILE A 152 -14.26 -16.65 0.02
CA ILE A 152 -13.02 -15.89 0.05
C ILE A 152 -12.24 -16.22 -1.22
N ILE A 153 -11.77 -15.19 -1.93
CA ILE A 153 -10.88 -15.32 -3.07
C ILE A 153 -9.47 -14.93 -2.67
N THR A 154 -8.51 -15.78 -3.02
CA THR A 154 -7.08 -15.55 -2.85
C THR A 154 -6.47 -15.31 -4.23
N CYS A 155 -5.62 -14.30 -4.36
CA CYS A 155 -4.91 -14.00 -5.61
C CYS A 155 -3.53 -13.39 -5.33
N GLN A 156 -2.58 -13.62 -6.23
CA GLN A 156 -1.20 -13.16 -6.13
C GLN A 156 -0.85 -12.22 -7.28
N GLY A 157 -0.11 -11.16 -7.01
CA GLY A 157 0.33 -10.23 -8.05
C GLY A 157 1.03 -8.97 -7.51
N ASP A 158 1.14 -7.97 -8.36
CA ASP A 158 1.71 -6.66 -8.01
C ASP A 158 0.60 -5.69 -7.63
N LEU A 159 0.57 -5.24 -6.39
CA LEU A 159 -0.45 -4.36 -5.86
C LEU A 159 0.00 -2.89 -5.99
N ILE A 160 -0.73 -2.11 -6.79
CA ILE A 160 -0.40 -0.71 -7.09
C ILE A 160 -1.53 0.20 -6.59
N LYS A 161 -1.22 1.19 -5.76
CA LYS A 161 -2.19 2.19 -5.28
C LYS A 161 -2.57 3.13 -6.41
N ASP A 162 -3.86 3.18 -6.73
CA ASP A 162 -4.48 4.13 -7.64
C ASP A 162 -5.59 4.90 -6.91
N ARG A 163 -5.27 6.16 -6.55
CA ARG A 163 -6.14 7.03 -5.75
C ARG A 163 -6.57 6.36 -4.43
N ASP A 164 -7.85 5.99 -4.32
CA ASP A 164 -8.49 5.40 -3.14
C ASP A 164 -8.60 3.87 -3.20
N ALA A 165 -8.13 3.25 -4.28
CA ALA A 165 -8.13 1.81 -4.46
C ALA A 165 -6.71 1.30 -4.73
N PHE A 166 -6.51 0.01 -4.56
CA PHE A 166 -5.36 -0.68 -5.14
C PHE A 166 -5.78 -1.39 -6.41
N VAL A 167 -4.86 -1.57 -7.34
CA VAL A 167 -5.01 -2.35 -8.56
C VAL A 167 -4.02 -3.49 -8.49
N LEU A 168 -4.52 -4.73 -8.56
CA LEU A 168 -3.68 -5.92 -8.66
C LEU A 168 -3.32 -6.14 -10.14
N LYS A 169 -2.04 -6.00 -10.47
CA LYS A 169 -1.46 -6.29 -11.78
C LYS A 169 -0.83 -7.69 -11.79
N ASN A 170 -0.74 -8.25 -12.99
CA ASN A 170 -0.19 -9.60 -13.22
C ASN A 170 -0.81 -10.67 -12.29
N PRO A 171 -2.16 -10.74 -12.19
CA PRO A 171 -2.80 -11.65 -11.27
C PRO A 171 -2.49 -13.11 -11.63
N SER A 172 -2.23 -13.90 -10.61
CA SER A 172 -1.90 -15.33 -10.69
C SER A 172 -2.36 -16.06 -9.44
N ASN A 173 -2.37 -17.39 -9.49
CA ASN A 173 -2.77 -18.25 -8.38
C ASN A 173 -4.15 -17.88 -7.78
N ILE A 174 -5.12 -17.60 -8.65
CA ILE A 174 -6.50 -17.29 -8.23
C ILE A 174 -7.14 -18.59 -7.71
N THR A 175 -7.50 -18.61 -6.43
CA THR A 175 -8.16 -19.75 -5.79
C THR A 175 -9.31 -19.30 -4.89
N LEU A 176 -10.22 -20.23 -4.60
CA LEU A 176 -11.33 -20.04 -3.68
C LEU A 176 -11.09 -20.84 -2.42
N GLU A 177 -11.31 -20.22 -1.27
CA GLU A 177 -11.28 -20.89 0.03
C GLU A 177 -12.70 -21.08 0.54
N ASN A 178 -13.03 -22.32 0.95
CA ASN A 178 -14.28 -22.60 1.65
C ASN A 178 -14.13 -22.17 3.11
N ILE A 179 -15.14 -21.44 3.61
CA ILE A 179 -15.26 -21.01 5.01
C ILE A 179 -15.77 -22.17 5.87
#